data_AF-A0A4W5PSC7-F1
#
_entry.id   AF-A0A4W5PSC7-F1
#
_cell.length_a   1.000
_cell.length_b   1.000
_cell.length_c   1.000
_cell.angle_alpha   90.00
_cell.angle_beta   90.00
_cell.angle_gamma   90.00
#
_symmetry.space_group_name_H-M   'P 1'
#
loop_
_entity.id
_entity.type
_entity.pdbx_description
1 polymer ?
#
loop_
_entity_poly.entity_id
_entity_poly.type
_entity_poly.pdbx_seq_one_letter_code
_entity_poly.pdbx_strand_id
1 'polypeptide(L)' 'MSDLLSPILYVMENEVDAFWCFVSFMDQMHQNFEEQMQGMKTQLIQLSTLLRLLDLSFWNYLGEGNTHTHTLL' A
#
# COMPACT_ATOMS: atom_id res chain seq x y z
N MET A 1 -9.47 -2.89 7.46
CA MET A 1 -8.15 -3.13 8.10
C MET A 1 -8.11 -4.43 8.91
N SER A 2 -9.19 -5.25 8.91
CA SER A 2 -9.22 -6.54 9.60
C SER A 2 -8.14 -7.51 9.11
N ASP A 3 -7.82 -7.49 7.81
CA ASP A 3 -6.78 -8.34 7.23
C ASP A 3 -5.37 -8.00 7.74
N LEU A 4 -5.17 -6.76 8.19
CA LEU A 4 -3.92 -6.32 8.81
C LEU A 4 -3.86 -6.72 10.29
N LEU A 5 -4.99 -6.64 11.00
CA LEU A 5 -5.09 -7.01 12.42
C LEU A 5 -5.08 -8.53 12.62
N SER A 6 -5.70 -9.31 11.74
CA SER A 6 -5.85 -10.75 11.86
C SER A 6 -4.54 -11.50 12.14
N PRO A 7 -3.44 -11.30 11.37
CA PRO A 7 -2.16 -11.96 11.67
C PRO A 7 -1.51 -11.46 12.95
N ILE A 8 -1.68 -10.18 13.31
CA ILE A 8 -1.16 -9.62 14.57
C ILE A 8 -1.85 -10.30 15.76
N LEU A 9 -3.18 -10.41 15.72
CA LEU A 9 -3.96 -11.08 16.75
C LEU A 9 -3.62 -12.58 16.84
N TYR A 10 -3.44 -13.23 15.69
CA TYR A 10 -3.04 -14.64 15.63
C TYR A 10 -1.70 -14.89 16.31
N VAL A 11 -0.73 -13.98 16.17
CA VAL A 11 0.61 -14.13 16.79
C VAL A 11 0.62 -13.73 18.26
N MET A 12 -0.10 -12.65 18.63
CA MET A 12 -0.05 -12.13 20.00
C MET A 12 -0.91 -12.94 20.97
N GLU A 13 -1.99 -13.60 20.49
CA GLU A 13 -2.94 -14.40 21.29
C GLU A 13 -3.57 -13.66 22.50
N ASN A 14 -3.30 -12.36 22.63
CA ASN A 14 -3.78 -11.46 23.66
C ASN A 14 -4.31 -10.19 23.00
N GLU A 15 -5.54 -9.81 23.36
CA GLU A 15 -6.23 -8.67 22.74
C GLU A 15 -5.51 -7.33 23.00
N VAL A 16 -5.00 -7.12 24.22
CA VAL A 16 -4.35 -5.86 24.61
C VAL A 16 -3.00 -5.71 23.90
N ASP A 17 -2.22 -6.78 23.83
CA ASP A 17 -0.94 -6.76 23.12
C ASP A 17 -1.16 -6.59 21.60
N ALA A 18 -2.12 -7.33 21.03
CA ALA A 18 -2.50 -7.18 19.63
C ALA A 18 -2.98 -5.76 19.30
N PHE A 19 -3.74 -5.13 20.20
CA PHE A 19 -4.21 -3.75 20.06
C PHE A 19 -3.03 -2.78 19.94
N TRP A 20 -2.07 -2.82 20.88
CA TRP A 20 -0.94 -1.90 20.85
C TRP A 20 0.02 -2.16 19.68
N CYS A 21 0.23 -3.42 19.29
CA CYS A 21 0.95 -3.75 18.07
C CYS A 21 0.24 -3.21 16.82
N PHE A 22 -1.09 -3.35 16.74
CA PHE A 22 -1.86 -2.85 15.62
C PHE A 22 -1.88 -1.32 15.54
N VAL A 23 -1.96 -0.61 16.68
CA VAL A 23 -1.85 0.86 16.71
C VAL A 23 -0.50 1.31 16.14
N SER A 24 0.60 0.73 16.60
CA SER A 24 1.94 1.08 16.09
C SER A 24 2.14 0.72 14.62
N PHE A 25 1.52 -0.37 14.14
CA PHE A 25 1.52 -0.70 12.71
C PHE A 25 0.71 0.31 11.90
N MET A 26 -0.43 0.75 12.42
CA MET A 26 -1.27 1.76 11.78
C MET A 26 -0.62 3.14 11.77
N ASP A 27 0.23 3.49 12.72
CA ASP A 27 1.03 4.72 12.67
C ASP A 27 2.00 4.75 11.48
N GLN A 28 2.42 3.59 10.96
CA GLN A 28 3.24 3.52 9.75
C GLN A 28 2.38 3.53 8.47
N MET A 29 1.16 2.99 8.57
CA MET A 29 0.26 2.82 7.44
C MET A 29 -0.82 3.87 7.32
N HIS A 30 -0.90 4.85 8.23
CA HIS A 30 -2.04 5.77 8.32
C HIS A 30 -2.32 6.49 6.99
N GLN A 31 -1.28 6.91 6.27
CA GLN A 31 -1.43 7.62 4.98
C GLN A 31 -2.09 6.78 3.90
N ASN A 32 -2.03 5.44 4.01
CA ASN A 32 -2.72 4.55 3.08
C ASN A 32 -4.22 4.49 3.35
N PHE A 33 -4.68 4.82 4.56
CA PHE A 33 -6.07 4.68 4.99
C PHE A 33 -6.76 6.02 5.26
N GLU A 34 -6.08 7.16 5.06
CA GLU A 34 -6.71 8.47 5.01
C GLU A 34 -7.73 8.56 3.85
N GLU A 35 -8.75 9.40 4.00
CA GLU A 35 -9.86 9.54 3.04
C GLU A 35 -9.38 9.81 1.61
N GLN A 36 -8.28 10.55 1.46
CA GLN A 36 -7.70 10.90 0.16
C GLN A 36 -6.73 9.83 -0.39
N MET A 37 -6.38 8.84 0.43
CA MET A 37 -5.51 7.70 0.07
C MET A 37 -4.14 8.13 -0.49
N GLN A 38 -3.59 9.26 -0.02
CA GLN A 38 -2.37 9.85 -0.58
C GLN A 38 -1.14 8.93 -0.43
N GLY A 39 -1.07 8.17 0.66
CA GLY A 39 0.00 7.18 0.87
C GLY A 39 0.00 6.12 -0.21
N MET A 40 -1.16 5.54 -0.55
CA MET A 40 -1.25 4.52 -1.59
C MET A 40 -0.88 5.07 -2.96
N LYS A 41 -1.36 6.27 -3.31
CA LYS A 41 -0.98 6.92 -4.58
C LYS A 41 0.53 7.14 -4.66
N THR A 42 1.11 7.66 -3.59
CA THR A 42 2.55 7.91 -3.50
C THR A 42 3.35 6.61 -3.66
N GLN A 43 2.95 5.55 -2.97
CA GLN A 43 3.59 4.23 -3.06
C GLN A 43 3.50 3.65 -4.48
N LEU A 44 2.36 3.80 -5.17
CA LEU A 44 2.20 3.36 -6.56
C LEU A 44 3.06 4.17 -7.54
N ILE A 45 3.19 5.49 -7.33
CA ILE A 45 4.08 6.34 -8.14
C ILE A 45 5.55 5.92 -7.95
N GLN A 46 5.96 5.70 -6.70
CA GLN A 46 7.31 5.23 -6.37
C GLN A 46 7.59 3.86 -7.00
N LEU A 47 6.64 2.92 -6.90
CA LEU A 47 6.74 1.61 -7.54
C LEU A 47 6.85 1.71 -9.06
N SER A 48 6.02 2.54 -9.69
CA SER A 48 6.07 2.80 -11.14
C SER A 48 7.42 3.38 -11.56
N THR A 49 7.97 4.29 -10.76
CA THR A 49 9.30 4.90 -11.00
C THR A 49 10.42 3.85 -10.92
N LEU A 50 10.38 2.97 -9.91
CA LEU A 50 11.33 1.87 -9.78
C LEU A 50 11.19 0.87 -10.94
N LEU A 51 9.96 0.54 -11.32
CA LEU A 51 9.70 -0.39 -12.42
C LEU A 51 10.23 0.14 -13.75
N ARG A 52 10.03 1.44 -14.03
CA ARG A 52 10.58 2.10 -15.22
C ARG A 52 12.10 2.00 -15.29
N LEU A 53 12.79 2.04 -14.14
CA LEU A 53 14.24 1.89 -14.06
C LEU A 53 14.68 0.43 -14.28
N LEU A 54 13.94 -0.53 -13.73
CA LEU A 54 14.29 -1.96 -13.77
C LEU A 54 13.96 -2.62 -15.10
N ASP A 55 12.78 -2.34 -15.67
CA ASP A 55 12.30 -2.89 -16.93
C ASP A 55 11.38 -1.90 -17.65
N LEU A 56 12.00 -1.11 -18.54
CA LEU A 56 11.28 -0.12 -19.34
C LEU A 56 10.27 -0.77 -20.30
N SER A 57 10.56 -1.98 -20.80
CA SER A 57 9.69 -2.66 -21.76
C SER A 57 8.39 -3.10 -21.10
N PHE A 58 8.49 -3.68 -19.89
CA PHE A 58 7.35 -4.06 -19.10
C PHE A 58 6.59 -2.85 -18.56
N TRP A 59 7.29 -1.79 -18.13
CA TRP A 59 6.64 -0.53 -17.73
C TRP A 59 5.81 0.08 -18.86
N ASN A 60 6.34 0.12 -20.09
CA ASN A 60 5.61 0.59 -21.27
C ASN A 60 4.37 -0.28 -21.56
N TYR A 61 4.53 -1.60 -21.53
CA TYR A 61 3.41 -2.54 -21.71
C TYR A 61 2.28 -2.30 -20.70
N LEU A 62 2.62 -2.10 -19.42
CA LEU A 62 1.64 -1.77 -18.39
C LEU A 62 0.98 -0.40 -18.61
N GLY A 63 1.67 0.55 -19.23
CA GLY A 63 1.12 1.86 -19.60
C GLY A 63 0.14 1.80 -20.77
N GLU A 64 0.44 1.00 -21.80
CA GLU A 64 -0.41 0.82 -22.97
C GLU A 64 -1.74 0.12 -22.65
N GLY A 65 -1.74 -0.84 -21.71
CA GLY A 65 -2.97 -1.46 -21.19
C GLY A 65 -3.82 -0.54 -20.30
N ASN A 66 -3.33 0.65 -19.98
CA ASN A 66 -3.88 1.58 -18.99
C ASN A 66 -4.44 2.87 -19.61
N THR A 67 -4.90 2.83 -20.86
CA THR A 67 -5.50 4.00 -21.56
C THR A 67 -6.69 4.66 -20.85
N HIS A 68 -7.22 4.08 -19.77
CA HIS A 68 -8.23 4.70 -18.90
C HIS A 68 -7.72 5.24 -17.54
N THR A 69 -6.46 5.02 -17.16
CA THR A 69 -5.89 5.43 -15.86
C THR A 69 -4.86 6.56 -15.94
N HIS A 70 -4.60 7.10 -17.14
CA HIS A 70 -3.82 8.32 -17.33
C HIS A 70 -4.41 9.56 -16.61
N THR A 71 -5.61 9.46 -16.02
CA THR A 71 -6.26 10.51 -15.23
C THR A 71 -6.08 10.35 -13.71
N LEU A 72 -5.39 9.31 -13.23
CA LEU A 72 -5.23 9.02 -11.79
C LEU A 72 -3.78 9.00 -11.29
N LEU A 73 -2.82 9.35 -12.14
CA LEU A 73 -1.48 9.80 -11.78
C LEU A 73 -1.31 11.25 -12.23
#